data_AF-A0A7V9L4R9-F1
#
_entry.id   AF-A0A7V9L4R9-F1
#
_cell.length_a   1.000
_cell.length_b   1.000
_cell.length_c   1.000
_cell.angle_alpha   90.00
_cell.angle_beta   90.00
_cell.angle_gamma   90.00
#
_symmetry.space_group_name_H-M   'P 1'
#
loop_
_entity.id
_entity.type
_entity.pdbx_description
1 polymer ?
#
loop_
_entity_poly.entity_id
_entity_poly.type
_entity_poly.pdbx_seq_one_letter_code
_entity_poly.pdbx_strand_id
1 'polypeptide(L)'
;MKIAGERRPFESLAAFRAHYNEPTMPIDQCSICNKIPPRCDRVREDASCEDNSPPEVLLLEKFLDGSHDYSGHDEILRCPTCHRLYVHDVAWTGAEDYHSSWERFEIDELFKTEWGVKQRLPDHDVWWVYGRYFPRHAIVRFRRSVAALDDNNQLTTLDGATLAKLIDSDPPRLTDLRLARGYSALVNNIENPDDRRVDSFDEIKWREPLWDFEARTVAAARKASHVEETVAEQVGNEVRVRFWVISGRRLICRAITVHPDGRYRREDTVSAEHLPVALTCPPFFESPVAFRTYCGTPTMSLEQCPICSKLPDRSDGDAGGEPPEYERLVTLVDHVLRCPTCHRLYDYSTFSGGNDIYRGNETTYTLERCTADSLFDSMWGAQRRVPERRVDGLCPDRFFPGHVLVRFADKAWGALDARNLLHVLDGHDAIAKLIDRDPPQLFADLSIATRYAIWIDQVERPDDDRPAHFNTCVRLSLTPDEGQQVEEAKAATGLPRVGDDIDLRPTADRDGDCVVVKSWVMSKKRLICRVLTIQPSGHVIVEDAVIAENLPLY
;
A
#
# COMPACT_ATOMS: atom_id res chain seq x y z
N MET A 1 10.70 -5.52 -36.61
CA MET A 1 11.93 -5.39 -35.78
C MET A 1 11.46 -5.35 -34.33
N LYS A 2 11.62 -6.45 -33.57
CA LYS A 2 11.18 -6.50 -32.16
C LYS A 2 12.16 -5.70 -31.31
N ILE A 3 11.71 -4.59 -30.70
CA ILE A 3 12.47 -3.90 -29.66
C ILE A 3 12.21 -4.71 -28.39
N ALA A 4 13.16 -5.56 -28.00
CA ALA A 4 13.11 -6.22 -26.69
C ALA A 4 13.14 -5.13 -25.61
N GLY A 5 12.23 -5.22 -24.64
CA GLY A 5 12.07 -4.28 -23.53
C GLY A 5 13.23 -4.34 -22.51
N GLU A 6 14.46 -4.06 -22.97
CA GLU A 6 15.53 -3.69 -22.05
C GLU A 6 15.14 -2.34 -21.41
N ARG A 7 15.03 -2.30 -20.07
CA ARG A 7 14.91 -1.07 -19.31
C ARG A 7 16.13 -0.20 -19.61
N ARG A 8 16.00 0.71 -20.57
CA ARG A 8 16.98 1.76 -20.82
C ARG A 8 16.39 3.05 -20.27
N PRO A 9 16.90 3.58 -19.14
CA PRO A 9 16.50 4.90 -18.71
C PRO A 9 16.86 5.89 -19.81
N PHE A 10 15.86 6.49 -20.44
CA PHE A 10 16.09 7.52 -21.45
C PHE A 10 16.60 8.77 -20.76
N GLU A 11 17.83 9.20 -21.06
CA GLU A 11 18.47 10.34 -20.37
C GLU A 11 17.81 11.70 -20.66
N SER A 12 17.00 11.81 -21.72
CA SER A 12 16.28 13.03 -22.10
C SER A 12 15.17 12.77 -23.12
N LEU A 13 14.31 13.76 -23.35
CA LEU A 13 13.32 13.76 -24.44
C LEU A 13 13.98 13.59 -25.81
N ALA A 14 15.17 14.15 -26.02
CA ALA A 14 15.90 14.02 -27.28
C ALA A 14 16.31 12.56 -27.53
N ALA A 15 16.81 11.87 -26.50
CA ALA A 15 17.12 10.44 -26.58
C ALA A 15 15.86 9.59 -26.83
N PHE A 16 14.75 9.96 -26.21
CA PHE A 16 13.45 9.31 -26.38
C PHE A 16 12.92 9.45 -27.82
N ARG A 17 12.94 10.67 -28.38
CA ARG A 17 12.58 10.94 -29.79
C ARG A 17 13.44 10.16 -30.78
N ALA A 18 14.75 10.14 -30.57
CA ALA A 18 15.69 9.41 -31.42
C ALA A 18 15.40 7.90 -31.43
N HIS A 19 14.90 7.36 -30.32
CA HIS A 19 14.55 5.95 -30.21
C HIS A 19 13.21 5.62 -30.90
N TYR A 20 12.17 6.41 -30.64
CA TYR A 20 10.80 6.07 -31.04
C TYR A 20 10.41 6.53 -32.45
N ASN A 21 11.14 7.50 -33.02
CA ASN A 21 10.97 8.10 -34.36
C ASN A 21 9.62 8.78 -34.59
N GLU A 22 9.67 10.00 -35.16
CA GLU A 22 8.49 10.78 -35.54
C GLU A 22 7.60 10.06 -36.57
N PRO A 23 6.29 10.39 -36.64
CA PRO A 23 5.41 9.87 -37.68
C PRO A 23 5.96 10.12 -39.09
N THR A 24 5.92 9.10 -39.94
CA THR A 24 6.53 9.15 -41.29
C THR A 24 5.70 9.88 -42.34
N MET A 25 4.46 10.26 -42.02
CA MET A 25 3.55 10.95 -42.94
C MET A 25 2.46 11.73 -42.19
N PRO A 26 1.83 12.74 -42.83
CA PRO A 26 0.63 13.41 -42.31
C PRO A 26 -0.52 12.45 -41.97
N ILE A 27 -1.36 12.83 -41.01
CA ILE A 27 -2.42 11.95 -40.51
C ILE A 27 -3.44 11.61 -41.59
N ASP A 28 -3.85 12.61 -42.37
CA ASP A 28 -4.83 12.54 -43.45
C ASP A 28 -4.43 11.56 -44.57
N GLN A 29 -3.14 11.29 -44.69
CA GLN A 29 -2.56 10.36 -45.67
C GLN A 29 -2.42 8.92 -45.15
N CYS A 30 -2.58 8.69 -43.85
CA CYS A 30 -2.48 7.37 -43.26
C CYS A 30 -3.83 6.63 -43.31
N SER A 31 -3.89 5.51 -44.02
CA SER A 31 -5.10 4.68 -44.20
C SER A 31 -5.71 4.08 -42.92
N ILE A 32 -4.97 4.12 -41.81
CA ILE A 32 -5.39 3.63 -40.48
C ILE A 32 -5.71 4.83 -39.59
N CYS A 33 -4.72 5.69 -39.31
CA CYS A 33 -4.84 6.77 -38.33
C CYS A 33 -5.83 7.88 -38.71
N ASN A 34 -6.15 8.09 -39.99
CA ASN A 34 -7.15 9.10 -40.38
C ASN A 34 -8.58 8.69 -40.01
N LYS A 35 -8.83 7.40 -39.78
CA LYS A 35 -10.14 6.87 -39.39
C LYS A 35 -10.31 6.67 -37.89
N ILE A 36 -9.19 6.62 -37.15
CA ILE A 36 -9.22 6.52 -35.69
C ILE A 36 -9.28 7.95 -35.13
N PRO A 37 -10.32 8.31 -34.36
CA PRO A 37 -10.39 9.61 -33.70
C PRO A 37 -9.19 9.79 -32.74
N PRO A 38 -8.86 11.02 -32.31
CA PRO A 38 -7.79 11.24 -31.33
C PRO A 38 -7.98 10.42 -30.04
N ARG A 39 -9.24 10.17 -29.66
CA ARG A 39 -9.65 9.30 -28.57
C ARG A 39 -10.89 8.50 -28.97
N CYS A 40 -10.90 7.21 -28.66
CA CYS A 40 -12.09 6.36 -28.69
C CYS A 40 -12.10 5.47 -27.44
N ASP A 41 -13.29 5.07 -27.02
CA ASP A 41 -13.56 4.31 -25.82
C ASP A 41 -14.49 3.13 -26.17
N ARG A 42 -14.29 2.00 -25.48
CA ARG A 42 -15.21 0.87 -25.46
C ARG A 42 -15.55 0.59 -24.00
N VAL A 43 -16.82 0.73 -23.69
CA VAL A 43 -17.39 0.59 -22.36
C VAL A 43 -18.31 -0.62 -22.38
N ARG A 44 -18.06 -1.57 -21.48
CA ARG A 44 -18.97 -2.68 -21.22
C ARG A 44 -19.52 -2.51 -19.81
N GLU A 45 -20.81 -2.27 -19.71
CA GLU A 45 -21.57 -2.13 -18.46
C GLU A 45 -22.81 -3.03 -18.56
N ASP A 46 -23.03 -3.92 -17.58
CA ASP A 46 -24.28 -4.67 -17.39
C ASP A 46 -24.83 -5.34 -18.69
N ALA A 47 -23.97 -6.07 -19.40
CA ALA A 47 -24.25 -6.74 -20.68
C ALA A 47 -24.56 -5.83 -21.90
N SER A 48 -24.53 -4.51 -21.74
CA SER A 48 -24.48 -3.54 -22.85
C SER A 48 -23.04 -3.23 -23.24
N CYS A 49 -22.81 -2.94 -24.52
CA CYS A 49 -21.49 -2.55 -25.03
C CYS A 49 -21.65 -1.24 -25.81
N GLU A 50 -21.19 -0.14 -25.22
CA GLU A 50 -21.01 1.12 -25.93
C GLU A 50 -19.60 1.13 -26.52
N ASP A 51 -19.52 0.85 -27.83
CA ASP A 51 -18.25 0.80 -28.54
C ASP A 51 -18.21 1.87 -29.63
N ASN A 52 -17.39 2.89 -29.43
CA ASN A 52 -17.12 3.90 -30.44
C ASN A 52 -15.76 3.69 -31.14
N SER A 53 -15.06 2.58 -30.86
CA SER A 53 -13.78 2.25 -31.47
C SER A 53 -13.95 1.80 -32.92
N PRO A 54 -13.30 2.47 -33.89
CA PRO A 54 -13.34 2.03 -35.29
C PRO A 54 -12.63 0.69 -35.48
N PRO A 55 -13.02 -0.13 -36.48
CA PRO A 55 -12.37 -1.41 -36.75
C PRO A 55 -10.88 -1.28 -37.04
N GLU A 56 -10.42 -0.10 -37.49
CA GLU A 56 -9.00 0.21 -37.70
C GLU A 56 -8.14 0.14 -36.43
N VAL A 57 -8.72 0.23 -35.23
CA VAL A 57 -7.99 0.03 -33.97
C VAL A 57 -7.37 -1.37 -33.92
N LEU A 58 -8.03 -2.38 -34.51
CA LEU A 58 -7.52 -3.75 -34.58
C LEU A 58 -6.32 -3.91 -35.53
N LEU A 59 -6.04 -2.89 -36.36
CA LEU A 59 -4.88 -2.86 -37.25
C LEU A 59 -3.64 -2.24 -36.58
N LEU A 60 -3.80 -1.69 -35.36
CA LEU A 60 -2.66 -1.24 -34.57
C LEU A 60 -1.91 -2.47 -34.04
N GLU A 61 -0.59 -2.46 -34.20
CA GLU A 61 0.24 -3.52 -33.66
C GLU A 61 0.72 -3.16 -32.25
N LYS A 62 0.82 -4.16 -31.38
CA LYS A 62 1.47 -3.99 -30.08
C LYS A 62 2.93 -3.61 -30.32
N PHE A 63 3.29 -2.41 -29.91
CA PHE A 63 4.58 -1.82 -30.23
C PHE A 63 5.64 -2.19 -29.19
N LEU A 64 5.24 -2.23 -27.92
CA LEU A 64 6.10 -2.56 -26.80
C LEU A 64 5.51 -3.75 -26.06
N ASP A 65 6.32 -4.80 -25.89
CA ASP A 65 5.92 -5.99 -25.14
C ASP A 65 6.31 -5.79 -23.67
N GLY A 66 5.39 -5.27 -22.87
CA GLY A 66 5.54 -5.17 -21.43
C GLY A 66 4.86 -6.34 -20.73
N SER A 67 5.59 -7.42 -20.45
CA SER A 67 5.28 -8.28 -19.30
C SER A 67 5.77 -7.54 -18.05
N HIS A 68 5.01 -6.53 -17.62
CA HIS A 68 5.24 -5.92 -16.32
C HIS A 68 4.07 -6.33 -15.44
N ASP A 69 4.42 -7.19 -14.52
CA ASP A 69 3.58 -8.00 -13.64
C ASP A 69 2.81 -7.13 -12.63
N TYR A 70 2.00 -6.18 -13.10
CA TYR A 70 1.15 -5.34 -12.27
C TYR A 70 -0.09 -4.92 -13.07
N SER A 71 -1.18 -5.66 -12.87
CA SER A 71 -2.57 -5.19 -13.04
C SER A 71 -2.86 -4.29 -14.25
N GLY A 72 -2.77 -4.82 -15.48
CA GLY A 72 -3.70 -4.46 -16.58
C GLY A 72 -3.81 -3.02 -17.12
N HIS A 73 -2.91 -2.08 -16.82
CA HIS A 73 -3.03 -0.70 -17.28
C HIS A 73 -1.88 -0.29 -18.24
N ASP A 74 -2.24 0.37 -19.34
CA ASP A 74 -1.40 0.97 -20.40
C ASP A 74 -0.59 0.04 -21.32
N GLU A 75 -1.20 -0.39 -22.45
CA GLU A 75 -0.45 -0.93 -23.59
C GLU A 75 -0.11 0.18 -24.61
N ILE A 76 1.11 0.17 -25.16
CA ILE A 76 1.48 1.08 -26.24
C ILE A 76 1.35 0.36 -27.57
N LEU A 77 0.47 0.89 -28.41
CA LEU A 77 0.21 0.43 -29.76
C LEU A 77 0.83 1.40 -30.77
N ARG A 78 1.20 0.89 -31.94
CA ARG A 78 1.75 1.69 -33.04
C ARG A 78 1.02 1.41 -34.33
N CYS A 79 0.82 2.47 -35.11
CA CYS A 79 0.35 2.31 -36.47
C CYS A 79 1.49 1.74 -37.33
N PRO A 80 1.30 0.58 -37.99
CA PRO A 80 2.34 -0.01 -38.84
C PRO A 80 2.65 0.83 -40.08
N THR A 81 1.72 1.71 -40.50
CA THR A 81 1.86 2.52 -41.73
C THR A 81 2.58 3.84 -41.50
N CYS A 82 2.22 4.57 -40.44
CA CYS A 82 2.72 5.93 -40.20
C CYS A 82 3.48 6.09 -38.87
N HIS A 83 3.63 5.01 -38.11
CA HIS A 83 4.38 4.95 -36.86
C HIS A 83 3.85 5.80 -35.69
N ARG A 84 2.67 6.40 -35.81
CA ARG A 84 1.97 7.08 -34.69
C ARG A 84 1.70 6.14 -33.53
N LEU A 85 1.76 6.69 -32.32
CA LEU A 85 1.64 5.96 -31.06
C LEU A 85 0.25 6.17 -30.45
N TYR A 86 -0.28 5.10 -29.87
CA TYR A 86 -1.53 5.08 -29.14
C TYR A 86 -1.29 4.43 -27.78
N VAL A 87 -1.83 5.01 -26.72
CA VAL A 87 -1.89 4.37 -25.40
C VAL A 87 -3.27 3.74 -25.27
N HIS A 88 -3.29 2.46 -24.92
CA HIS A 88 -4.48 1.67 -24.64
C HIS A 88 -4.59 1.50 -23.13
N ASP A 89 -5.50 2.23 -22.52
CA ASP A 89 -5.79 2.17 -21.08
C ASP A 89 -7.03 1.32 -20.83
N VAL A 90 -6.96 0.37 -19.91
CA VAL A 90 -8.05 -0.54 -19.55
C VAL A 90 -8.35 -0.40 -18.07
N ALA A 91 -9.40 0.35 -17.73
CA ALA A 91 -9.90 0.43 -16.36
C ALA A 91 -10.87 -0.73 -16.08
N TRP A 92 -10.55 -1.59 -15.12
CA TRP A 92 -11.46 -2.61 -14.60
C TRP A 92 -12.32 -2.01 -13.48
N THR A 93 -13.64 -1.95 -13.67
CA THR A 93 -14.59 -1.41 -12.69
C THR A 93 -15.35 -2.50 -11.93
N GLY A 94 -15.17 -3.78 -12.30
CA GLY A 94 -15.80 -4.94 -11.65
C GLY A 94 -15.44 -6.25 -12.33
N ALA A 95 -16.11 -7.36 -11.96
CA ALA A 95 -15.85 -8.69 -12.52
C ALA A 95 -16.27 -8.85 -14.00
N GLU A 96 -17.23 -8.03 -14.47
CA GLU A 96 -17.75 -8.08 -15.85
C GLU A 96 -17.71 -6.73 -16.59
N ASP A 97 -17.44 -5.64 -15.86
CA ASP A 97 -17.38 -4.29 -16.40
C ASP A 97 -15.95 -3.87 -16.66
N TYR A 98 -15.69 -3.41 -17.89
CA TYR A 98 -14.41 -2.82 -18.25
C TYR A 98 -14.61 -1.61 -19.15
N HIS A 99 -13.75 -0.62 -18.93
CA HIS A 99 -13.64 0.57 -19.75
C HIS A 99 -12.27 0.57 -20.40
N SER A 100 -12.22 0.30 -21.70
CA SER A 100 -10.99 0.44 -22.50
C SER A 100 -11.01 1.73 -23.30
N SER A 101 -9.88 2.42 -23.37
CA SER A 101 -9.74 3.64 -24.18
C SER A 101 -8.44 3.61 -24.96
N TRP A 102 -8.49 4.12 -26.19
CA TRP A 102 -7.33 4.35 -27.03
C TRP A 102 -7.20 5.83 -27.26
N GLU A 103 -6.05 6.37 -26.90
CA GLU A 103 -5.75 7.78 -27.10
C GLU A 103 -4.44 7.92 -27.88
N ARG A 104 -4.47 8.77 -28.90
CA ARG A 104 -3.30 9.06 -29.72
C ARG A 104 -2.40 10.06 -29.01
N PHE A 105 -1.11 9.77 -28.96
CA PHE A 105 -0.11 10.64 -28.36
C PHE A 105 0.96 11.03 -29.38
N GLU A 106 1.40 12.29 -29.32
CA GLU A 106 2.70 12.67 -29.87
C GLU A 106 3.82 12.16 -28.96
N ILE A 107 5.04 12.02 -29.49
CA ILE A 107 6.18 11.46 -28.74
C ILE A 107 6.45 12.24 -27.45
N ASP A 108 6.37 13.57 -27.52
CA ASP A 108 6.58 14.46 -26.37
C ASP A 108 5.51 14.25 -25.28
N GLU A 109 4.28 13.95 -25.68
CA GLU A 109 3.19 13.71 -24.75
C GLU A 109 3.35 12.35 -24.10
N LEU A 110 3.75 11.32 -24.88
CA LEU A 110 4.07 9.99 -24.37
C LEU A 110 5.23 10.03 -23.36
N PHE A 111 6.23 10.88 -23.57
CA PHE A 111 7.35 11.06 -22.63
C PHE A 111 6.93 11.58 -21.25
N LYS A 112 5.74 12.18 -21.17
CA LYS A 112 5.14 12.73 -19.95
C LYS A 112 3.99 11.90 -19.39
N THR A 113 3.62 10.77 -20.01
CA THR A 113 2.64 9.84 -19.43
C THR A 113 3.23 9.07 -18.25
N GLU A 114 2.38 8.40 -17.49
CA GLU A 114 2.81 7.56 -16.38
C GLU A 114 3.80 6.47 -16.84
N TRP A 115 3.51 5.81 -17.96
CA TRP A 115 4.44 4.88 -18.58
C TRP A 115 5.80 5.54 -18.89
N GLY A 116 5.80 6.70 -19.55
CA GLY A 116 7.04 7.39 -19.94
C GLY A 116 7.88 7.80 -18.72
N VAL A 117 7.25 8.33 -17.68
CA VAL A 117 7.90 8.71 -16.42
C VAL A 117 8.47 7.50 -15.68
N LYS A 118 7.75 6.39 -15.60
CA LYS A 118 8.24 5.16 -14.92
C LYS A 118 9.48 4.57 -15.60
N GLN A 119 9.62 4.71 -16.92
CA GLN A 119 10.85 4.31 -17.63
C GLN A 119 12.06 5.19 -17.27
N ARG A 120 11.82 6.47 -16.93
CA ARG A 120 12.85 7.47 -16.64
C ARG A 120 13.27 7.46 -15.17
N LEU A 121 12.37 7.02 -14.29
CA LEU A 121 12.56 6.97 -12.84
C LEU A 121 12.36 5.53 -12.29
N PRO A 122 13.12 4.52 -12.75
CA PRO A 122 12.89 3.12 -12.38
C PRO A 122 13.08 2.82 -10.89
N ASP A 123 13.87 3.65 -10.19
CA ASP A 123 14.18 3.50 -8.76
C ASP A 123 13.23 4.29 -7.84
N HIS A 124 12.19 4.93 -8.40
CA HIS A 124 11.26 5.75 -7.62
C HIS A 124 9.85 5.13 -7.58
N ASP A 125 9.21 5.22 -6.42
CA ASP A 125 7.80 4.83 -6.23
C ASP A 125 6.86 5.93 -6.78
N VAL A 126 6.66 5.93 -8.10
CA VAL A 126 5.77 6.86 -8.82
C VAL A 126 4.31 6.44 -8.59
N TRP A 127 3.56 7.28 -7.88
CA TRP A 127 2.14 7.04 -7.57
C TRP A 127 1.19 7.58 -8.64
N TRP A 128 1.46 8.76 -9.18
CA TRP A 128 0.65 9.37 -10.23
C TRP A 128 1.44 10.37 -11.07
N VAL A 129 1.03 10.57 -12.31
CA VAL A 129 1.65 11.51 -13.24
C VAL A 129 0.62 12.40 -13.92
N TYR A 130 0.88 13.70 -13.93
CA TYR A 130 0.11 14.70 -14.65
C TYR A 130 0.96 15.32 -15.78
N GLY A 131 0.92 14.70 -16.96
CA GLY A 131 1.74 15.09 -18.11
C GLY A 131 1.15 16.16 -19.03
N ARG A 132 -0.13 16.51 -18.87
CA ARG A 132 -0.88 17.32 -19.84
C ARG A 132 -0.89 18.81 -19.57
N TYR A 133 -0.65 19.23 -18.32
CA TYR A 133 -0.80 20.63 -17.96
C TYR A 133 0.36 21.47 -18.46
N PHE A 134 1.59 21.00 -18.28
CA PHE A 134 2.79 21.78 -18.55
C PHE A 134 3.42 21.34 -19.88
N PRO A 135 3.79 22.30 -20.76
CA PRO A 135 4.45 21.98 -22.03
C PRO A 135 5.74 21.16 -21.85
N ARG A 136 6.61 21.55 -20.89
CA ARG A 136 7.96 20.99 -20.72
C ARG A 136 8.16 20.14 -19.48
N HIS A 137 7.15 20.09 -18.61
CA HIS A 137 7.22 19.34 -17.36
C HIS A 137 6.10 18.32 -17.25
N ALA A 138 6.41 17.15 -16.69
CA ALA A 138 5.40 16.27 -16.11
C ALA A 138 5.37 16.53 -14.60
N ILE A 139 4.17 16.63 -14.01
CA ILE A 139 4.07 16.69 -12.56
C ILE A 139 3.93 15.27 -12.01
N VAL A 140 4.91 14.85 -11.23
CA VAL A 140 5.04 13.50 -10.70
C VAL A 140 4.73 13.52 -9.20
N ARG A 141 3.76 12.70 -8.80
CA ARG A 141 3.46 12.47 -7.39
C ARG A 141 4.18 11.21 -6.93
N PHE A 142 4.99 11.37 -5.90
CA PHE A 142 5.52 10.29 -5.08
C PHE A 142 4.66 10.15 -3.82
N ARG A 143 4.84 9.06 -3.08
CA ARG A 143 4.09 8.79 -1.85
C ARG A 143 4.06 9.94 -0.84
N ARG A 144 5.12 10.75 -0.76
CA ARG A 144 5.29 11.83 0.25
C ARG A 144 5.61 13.21 -0.34
N SER A 145 5.66 13.34 -1.67
CA SER A 145 6.06 14.59 -2.30
C SER A 145 5.50 14.70 -3.71
N VAL A 146 5.44 15.92 -4.22
CA VAL A 146 5.12 16.22 -5.61
C VAL A 146 6.34 16.91 -6.22
N ALA A 147 6.68 16.59 -7.46
CA ALA A 147 7.79 17.20 -8.18
C ALA A 147 7.44 17.47 -9.64
N ALA A 148 8.08 18.48 -10.23
CA ALA A 148 8.12 18.66 -11.67
C ALA A 148 9.32 17.89 -12.24
N LEU A 149 9.08 17.09 -13.26
CA LEU A 149 10.09 16.36 -14.02
C LEU A 149 10.23 17.00 -15.40
N ASP A 150 11.39 17.58 -15.68
CA ASP A 150 11.65 18.30 -16.95
C ASP A 150 12.04 17.35 -18.10
N ASP A 151 12.31 17.91 -19.29
CA ASP A 151 12.72 17.13 -20.47
C ASP A 151 14.09 16.42 -20.35
N ASN A 152 14.90 16.76 -19.34
CA ASN A 152 16.24 16.21 -19.06
C ASN A 152 16.26 15.33 -17.80
N ASN A 153 15.10 14.87 -17.34
CA ASN A 153 14.92 14.07 -16.12
C ASN A 153 15.34 14.75 -14.81
N GLN A 154 15.42 16.09 -14.79
CA GLN A 154 15.65 16.83 -13.57
C GLN A 154 14.36 16.94 -12.76
N LEU A 155 14.41 16.51 -11.51
CA LEU A 155 13.31 16.62 -10.55
C LEU A 155 13.45 17.90 -9.75
N THR A 156 12.38 18.70 -9.74
CA THR A 156 12.23 19.87 -8.87
C THR A 156 11.05 19.65 -7.94
N THR A 157 11.27 19.55 -6.63
CA THR A 157 10.19 19.42 -5.65
C THR A 157 9.26 20.63 -5.71
N LEU A 158 7.95 20.35 -5.72
CA LEU A 158 6.91 21.36 -5.80
C LEU A 158 6.31 21.67 -4.44
N ASP A 159 6.29 22.96 -4.12
CA ASP A 159 5.47 23.63 -3.13
C ASP A 159 4.78 24.84 -3.80
N GLY A 160 4.02 25.64 -3.05
CA GLY A 160 3.34 26.81 -3.62
C GLY A 160 4.31 27.83 -4.28
N ALA A 161 5.52 27.99 -3.75
CA ALA A 161 6.49 28.95 -4.26
C ALA A 161 7.23 28.43 -5.52
N THR A 162 7.62 27.15 -5.55
CA THR A 162 8.25 26.55 -6.72
C THR A 162 7.25 26.30 -7.84
N LEU A 163 5.98 26.02 -7.52
CA LEU A 163 4.89 25.98 -8.50
C LEU A 163 4.67 27.35 -9.17
N ALA A 164 4.69 28.44 -8.41
CA ALA A 164 4.58 29.78 -8.99
C ALA A 164 5.72 30.09 -9.98
N LYS A 165 6.97 29.73 -9.62
CA LYS A 165 8.12 29.84 -10.53
C LYS A 165 7.98 28.97 -11.78
N LEU A 166 7.45 27.76 -11.61
CA LEU A 166 7.20 26.86 -12.72
C LEU A 166 6.20 27.48 -13.70
N ILE A 167 5.07 28.01 -13.21
CA ILE A 167 4.04 28.68 -14.02
C ILE A 167 4.64 29.86 -14.82
N ASP A 168 5.52 30.66 -14.21
CA ASP A 168 6.16 31.78 -14.93
C ASP A 168 7.13 31.28 -16.04
N SER A 169 7.79 30.14 -15.84
CA SER A 169 8.77 29.59 -16.79
C SER A 169 8.18 28.65 -17.86
N ASP A 170 7.06 28.01 -17.54
CA ASP A 170 6.38 27.00 -18.36
C ASP A 170 4.87 27.10 -18.09
N PRO A 171 4.17 28.10 -18.66
CA PRO A 171 2.76 28.32 -18.36
C PRO A 171 1.90 27.14 -18.81
N PRO A 172 0.94 26.68 -17.99
CA PRO A 172 0.14 25.50 -18.30
C PRO A 172 -0.84 25.74 -19.45
N ARG A 173 -1.11 24.69 -20.23
CA ARG A 173 -2.05 24.69 -21.35
C ARG A 173 -3.42 24.20 -20.88
N LEU A 174 -4.28 25.15 -20.52
CA LEU A 174 -5.64 24.87 -20.03
C LEU A 174 -6.66 25.13 -21.15
N THR A 175 -6.64 24.26 -22.16
CA THR A 175 -7.41 24.46 -23.42
C THR A 175 -8.92 24.22 -23.26
N ASP A 176 -9.34 23.60 -22.17
CA ASP A 176 -10.76 23.33 -21.89
C ASP A 176 -11.07 23.32 -20.38
N LEU A 177 -12.36 23.27 -20.07
CA LEU A 177 -12.88 23.27 -18.70
C LEU A 177 -12.44 22.03 -17.90
N ARG A 178 -12.24 20.88 -18.54
CA ARG A 178 -11.82 19.63 -17.90
C ARG A 178 -10.38 19.72 -17.43
N LEU A 179 -9.49 20.25 -18.27
CA LEU A 179 -8.09 20.50 -17.91
C LEU A 179 -7.98 21.57 -16.83
N ALA A 180 -8.77 22.64 -16.90
CA ALA A 180 -8.78 23.66 -15.85
C ALA A 180 -9.29 23.11 -14.50
N ARG A 181 -10.31 22.24 -14.50
CA ARG A 181 -10.76 21.50 -13.31
C ARG A 181 -9.65 20.61 -12.73
N GLY A 182 -9.01 19.81 -13.58
CA GLY A 182 -7.91 18.94 -13.16
C GLY A 182 -6.70 19.71 -12.62
N TYR A 183 -6.37 20.82 -13.25
CA TYR A 183 -5.30 21.71 -12.81
C TYR A 183 -5.59 22.35 -11.44
N SER A 184 -6.83 22.80 -11.21
CA SER A 184 -7.26 23.32 -9.91
C SER A 184 -7.10 22.28 -8.79
N ALA A 185 -7.47 21.02 -9.05
CA ALA A 185 -7.26 19.93 -8.10
C ALA A 185 -5.77 19.65 -7.84
N LEU A 186 -4.93 19.75 -8.88
CA LEU A 186 -3.48 19.62 -8.74
C LEU A 186 -2.88 20.73 -7.87
N VAL A 187 -3.23 22.00 -8.15
CA VAL A 187 -2.79 23.16 -7.36
C VAL A 187 -3.15 22.98 -5.90
N ASN A 188 -4.39 22.57 -5.62
CA ASN A 188 -4.86 22.31 -4.27
C ASN A 188 -4.00 21.25 -3.55
N ASN A 189 -3.70 20.14 -4.22
CA ASN A 189 -2.91 19.05 -3.66
C ASN A 189 -1.45 19.44 -3.41
N ILE A 190 -0.89 20.37 -4.19
CA ILE A 190 0.47 20.88 -3.98
C ILE A 190 0.51 21.86 -2.80
N GLU A 191 -0.45 22.78 -2.72
CA GLU A 191 -0.45 23.80 -1.65
C GLU A 191 -0.94 23.26 -0.31
N ASN A 192 -1.84 22.27 -0.31
CA ASN A 192 -2.47 21.72 0.89
C ASN A 192 -2.58 20.19 0.77
N PRO A 193 -1.45 19.46 0.84
CA PRO A 193 -1.42 18.02 0.63
C PRO A 193 -2.23 17.22 1.66
N ASP A 194 -2.48 17.81 2.84
CA ASP A 194 -3.24 17.19 3.92
C ASP A 194 -4.76 17.45 3.84
N ASP A 195 -5.20 18.29 2.91
CA ASP A 195 -6.63 18.61 2.78
C ASP A 195 -7.36 17.44 2.12
N ARG A 196 -8.42 16.98 2.80
CA ARG A 196 -9.29 15.93 2.26
C ARG A 196 -10.41 16.56 1.44
N ARG A 197 -10.47 16.24 0.15
CA ARG A 197 -11.63 16.59 -0.70
C ARG A 197 -12.90 15.90 -0.19
N VAL A 198 -14.00 16.64 -0.21
CA VAL A 198 -15.33 16.14 0.12
C VAL A 198 -16.15 16.16 -1.17
N ASP A 199 -16.34 14.99 -1.76
CA ASP A 199 -17.19 14.84 -2.95
C ASP A 199 -18.66 14.65 -2.54
N SER A 200 -18.92 13.97 -1.42
CA SER A 200 -20.21 13.96 -0.74
C SER A 200 -20.07 14.12 0.78
N PHE A 201 -21.05 14.78 1.42
CA PHE A 201 -21.11 14.91 2.89
C PHE A 201 -21.41 13.57 3.59
N ASP A 202 -21.96 12.60 2.87
CA ASP A 202 -22.18 11.24 3.38
C ASP A 202 -20.88 10.43 3.45
N GLU A 203 -19.86 10.81 2.69
CA GLU A 203 -18.51 10.20 2.77
C GLU A 203 -17.70 10.76 3.94
N ILE A 204 -18.15 11.86 4.55
CA ILE A 204 -17.51 12.40 5.75
C ILE A 204 -17.78 11.42 6.88
N LYS A 205 -16.73 10.74 7.34
CA LYS A 205 -16.78 9.88 8.52
C LYS A 205 -16.94 10.78 9.75
N TRP A 206 -18.16 11.01 10.20
CA TRP A 206 -18.46 11.77 11.41
C TRP A 206 -18.06 10.96 12.66
N ARG A 207 -17.66 11.64 13.73
CA ARG A 207 -17.33 11.01 15.01
C ARG A 207 -18.61 10.62 15.73
N GLU A 208 -18.82 9.33 15.96
CA GLU A 208 -20.00 8.85 16.68
C GLU A 208 -19.70 8.25 18.07
N PRO A 209 -20.61 8.41 19.05
CA PRO A 209 -21.84 9.24 18.99
C PRO A 209 -21.52 10.74 19.01
N LEU A 210 -22.32 11.53 18.29
CA LEU A 210 -22.25 12.99 18.29
C LEU A 210 -22.93 13.54 19.54
N TRP A 211 -22.33 14.53 20.21
CA TRP A 211 -23.02 15.31 21.23
C TRP A 211 -24.07 16.25 20.60
N ASP A 212 -25.04 16.74 21.37
CA ASP A 212 -26.13 17.58 20.83
C ASP A 212 -25.65 18.80 20.03
N PHE A 213 -24.57 19.45 20.46
CA PHE A 213 -24.01 20.57 19.69
C PHE A 213 -23.29 20.11 18.42
N GLU A 214 -22.70 18.91 18.44
CA GLU A 214 -22.03 18.31 17.30
C GLU A 214 -23.05 17.87 16.25
N ALA A 215 -24.15 17.25 16.68
CA ALA A 215 -25.29 16.93 15.83
C ALA A 215 -25.85 18.18 15.14
N ARG A 216 -25.98 19.31 15.86
CA ARG A 216 -26.35 20.60 15.27
C ARG A 216 -25.32 21.11 14.26
N THR A 217 -24.03 20.94 14.55
CA THR A 217 -22.93 21.34 13.65
C THR A 217 -22.93 20.51 12.36
N VAL A 218 -23.14 19.19 12.47
CA VAL A 218 -23.29 18.28 11.33
C VAL A 218 -24.54 18.63 10.52
N ALA A 219 -25.67 18.89 11.17
CA ALA A 219 -26.90 19.31 10.49
C ALA A 219 -26.74 20.67 9.79
N ALA A 220 -26.02 21.62 10.39
CA ALA A 220 -25.72 22.91 9.78
C ALA A 220 -24.78 22.76 8.56
N ALA A 221 -23.74 21.91 8.67
CA ALA A 221 -22.84 21.59 7.56
C ALA A 221 -23.60 20.97 6.38
N ARG A 222 -24.49 19.99 6.64
CA ARG A 222 -25.39 19.37 5.65
C ARG A 222 -26.43 20.33 5.06
N LYS A 223 -26.74 21.44 5.74
CA LYS A 223 -27.69 22.46 5.25
C LYS A 223 -27.00 23.54 4.42
N ALA A 224 -25.76 23.88 4.76
CA ALA A 224 -24.93 24.81 3.98
C ALA A 224 -24.57 24.26 2.58
N SER A 225 -24.81 22.96 2.34
CA SER A 225 -24.33 22.20 1.18
C SER A 225 -25.35 21.98 0.06
N HIS A 226 -26.50 22.66 0.03
CA HIS A 226 -27.45 22.57 -1.10
C HIS A 226 -26.92 23.11 -2.45
N VAL A 227 -25.61 23.35 -2.58
CA VAL A 227 -24.91 23.53 -3.85
C VAL A 227 -24.03 22.30 -4.06
N GLU A 228 -24.68 21.19 -4.43
CA GLU A 228 -24.03 19.97 -4.90
C GLU A 228 -23.41 20.28 -6.26
N GLU A 229 -22.08 20.39 -6.31
CA GLU A 229 -21.18 19.97 -7.39
C GLU A 229 -19.83 20.66 -7.23
N THR A 230 -18.78 20.03 -7.74
CA THR A 230 -17.60 20.80 -8.16
C THR A 230 -18.03 21.71 -9.32
N VAL A 231 -18.51 22.90 -8.98
CA VAL A 231 -18.96 23.85 -9.99
C VAL A 231 -17.72 24.49 -10.59
N ALA A 232 -17.40 24.09 -11.82
CA ALA A 232 -16.54 24.91 -12.65
C ALA A 232 -17.42 25.82 -13.51
N GLU A 233 -17.32 27.11 -13.25
CA GLU A 233 -17.97 28.16 -14.01
C GLU A 233 -16.90 28.89 -14.83
N GLN A 234 -17.20 29.16 -16.10
CA GLN A 234 -16.40 30.07 -16.91
C GLN A 234 -16.86 31.50 -16.62
N VAL A 235 -15.98 32.33 -16.07
CA VAL A 235 -16.23 33.74 -15.74
C VAL A 235 -15.37 34.60 -16.65
N GLY A 236 -15.92 34.97 -17.80
CA GLY A 236 -15.15 35.61 -18.87
C GLY A 236 -14.08 34.64 -19.43
N ASN A 237 -12.81 35.02 -19.32
CA ASN A 237 -11.68 34.18 -19.74
C ASN A 237 -11.10 33.34 -18.60
N GLU A 238 -11.64 33.46 -17.39
CA GLU A 238 -11.17 32.73 -16.21
C GLU A 238 -12.06 31.50 -15.97
N VAL A 239 -11.46 30.46 -15.41
CA VAL A 239 -12.22 29.30 -14.92
C VAL A 239 -12.19 29.33 -13.40
N ARG A 240 -13.36 29.44 -12.78
CA ARG A 240 -13.49 29.31 -11.33
C ARG A 240 -14.03 27.94 -10.99
N VAL A 241 -13.28 27.21 -10.18
CA VAL A 241 -13.67 25.89 -9.66
C VAL A 241 -13.93 26.03 -8.17
N ARG A 242 -15.16 25.72 -7.74
CA ARG A 242 -15.53 25.61 -6.32
C ARG A 242 -15.61 24.15 -5.90
N PHE A 243 -15.06 23.81 -4.75
CA PHE A 243 -15.15 22.47 -4.17
C PHE A 243 -15.04 22.55 -2.64
N TRP A 244 -15.39 21.45 -1.98
CA TRP A 244 -15.36 21.33 -0.52
C TRP A 244 -14.13 20.55 -0.06
N VAL A 245 -13.49 21.03 0.99
CA VAL A 245 -12.39 20.32 1.65
C VAL A 245 -12.55 20.32 3.17
N ILE A 246 -12.02 19.28 3.80
CA ILE A 246 -11.78 19.25 5.24
C ILE A 246 -10.30 19.55 5.48
N SER A 247 -10.03 20.65 6.17
CA SER A 247 -8.68 21.06 6.57
C SER A 247 -8.66 21.32 8.06
N GLY A 248 -7.84 20.60 8.83
CA GLY A 248 -7.69 20.82 10.27
C GLY A 248 -9.02 20.83 11.06
N ARG A 249 -9.95 19.92 10.72
CA ARG A 249 -11.34 19.87 11.24
C ARG A 249 -12.23 21.05 10.87
N ARG A 250 -11.91 21.80 9.82
CA ARG A 250 -12.78 22.85 9.27
C ARG A 250 -13.37 22.37 7.97
N LEU A 251 -14.65 22.67 7.75
CA LEU A 251 -15.26 22.55 6.43
C LEU A 251 -15.04 23.84 5.68
N ILE A 252 -14.31 23.77 4.56
CA ILE A 252 -13.96 24.93 3.77
C ILE A 252 -14.58 24.77 2.38
N CYS A 253 -15.36 25.77 1.96
CA CYS A 253 -15.67 25.96 0.56
C CYS A 253 -14.49 26.70 -0.07
N ARG A 254 -13.73 26.00 -0.91
CA ARG A 254 -12.56 26.53 -1.60
C ARG A 254 -12.94 26.89 -3.03
N ALA A 255 -12.65 28.12 -3.42
CA ALA A 255 -12.75 28.58 -4.79
C ALA A 255 -11.35 28.85 -5.35
N ILE A 256 -10.98 28.14 -6.41
CA ILE A 256 -9.75 28.39 -7.16
C ILE A 256 -10.16 29.00 -8.50
N THR A 257 -9.76 30.24 -8.72
CA THR A 257 -9.93 30.94 -10.01
C THR A 257 -8.63 30.82 -10.78
N VAL A 258 -8.66 30.19 -11.95
CA VAL A 258 -7.52 29.97 -12.83
C VAL A 258 -7.60 30.91 -14.02
N HIS A 259 -6.53 31.68 -14.24
CA HIS A 259 -6.38 32.61 -15.34
C HIS A 259 -5.85 31.88 -16.60
N PRO A 260 -6.04 32.45 -17.82
CA PRO A 260 -5.53 31.86 -19.05
C PRO A 260 -4.02 31.60 -19.11
N ASP A 261 -3.23 32.35 -18.33
CA ASP A 261 -1.78 32.19 -18.22
C ASP A 261 -1.37 31.12 -17.19
N GLY A 262 -2.36 30.45 -16.57
CA GLY A 262 -2.16 29.43 -15.54
C GLY A 262 -1.99 29.95 -14.13
N ARG A 263 -1.87 31.27 -13.94
CA ARG A 263 -1.89 31.84 -12.59
C ARG A 263 -3.24 31.56 -11.95
N TYR A 264 -3.25 31.51 -10.62
CA TYR A 264 -4.47 31.23 -9.89
C TYR A 264 -4.62 32.12 -8.67
N ARG A 265 -5.88 32.30 -8.27
CA ARG A 265 -6.28 32.93 -7.02
C ARG A 265 -7.11 31.95 -6.21
N ARG A 266 -6.75 31.77 -4.94
CA ARG A 266 -7.48 30.94 -3.98
C ARG A 266 -8.31 31.82 -3.04
N GLU A 267 -9.55 31.44 -2.84
CA GLU A 267 -10.48 32.03 -1.88
C GLU A 267 -11.09 30.91 -1.03
N ASP A 268 -10.84 30.98 0.28
CA ASP A 268 -11.34 29.98 1.24
C ASP A 268 -12.44 30.61 2.09
N THR A 269 -13.62 30.01 2.10
CA THR A 269 -14.72 30.37 3.00
C THR A 269 -14.95 29.24 3.99
N VAL A 270 -14.76 29.52 5.28
CA VAL A 270 -15.01 28.54 6.34
C VAL A 270 -16.50 28.46 6.60
N SER A 271 -17.11 27.32 6.25
CA SER A 271 -18.55 27.11 6.41
C SER A 271 -18.91 26.44 7.74
N ALA A 272 -17.96 25.70 8.32
CA ALA A 272 -18.09 25.17 9.67
C ALA A 272 -16.71 25.05 10.33
N GLU A 273 -16.62 25.56 11.56
CA GLU A 273 -15.44 25.41 12.41
C GLU A 273 -15.61 24.21 13.33
N HIS A 274 -14.50 23.50 13.60
CA HIS A 274 -14.46 22.38 14.56
C HIS A 274 -15.41 21.22 14.24
N LEU A 275 -15.45 20.79 12.98
CA LEU A 275 -16.18 19.59 12.58
C LEU A 275 -15.77 18.38 13.44
N PRO A 276 -16.75 17.64 13.97
CA PRO A 276 -16.52 16.39 14.71
C PRO A 276 -16.27 15.26 13.71
N VAL A 277 -15.18 15.32 12.96
CA VAL A 277 -14.79 14.26 12.02
C VAL A 277 -14.06 13.15 12.76
N ALA A 278 -14.39 11.90 12.45
CA ALA A 278 -13.56 10.74 12.76
C ALA A 278 -12.25 10.92 11.99
N LEU A 279 -11.24 11.44 12.67
CA LEU A 279 -9.91 11.55 12.09
C LEU A 279 -9.47 10.13 11.72
N THR A 280 -9.06 9.94 10.47
CA THR A 280 -8.43 8.68 10.00
C THR A 280 -7.11 8.38 10.74
N CYS A 281 -6.62 9.33 11.54
CA CYS A 281 -5.64 9.10 12.59
C CYS A 281 -6.10 9.80 13.88
N PRO A 282 -6.46 9.08 14.95
CA PRO A 282 -6.40 9.71 16.26
C PRO A 282 -4.96 10.19 16.53
N PRO A 283 -4.78 11.24 17.35
CA PRO A 283 -3.46 11.76 17.67
C PRO A 283 -2.56 10.66 18.24
N PHE A 284 -1.24 10.80 18.02
CA PHE A 284 -0.22 10.05 18.74
C PHE A 284 -0.60 9.96 20.22
N PHE A 285 -0.77 8.74 20.73
CA PHE A 285 -1.14 8.54 22.12
C PHE A 285 0.10 8.56 22.98
N GLU A 286 0.35 9.64 23.70
CA GLU A 286 1.55 9.82 24.53
C GLU A 286 1.68 8.79 25.67
N SER A 287 0.60 8.08 26.02
CA SER A 287 0.62 7.03 27.05
C SER A 287 -0.53 6.02 26.89
N PRO A 288 -0.44 4.84 27.55
CA PRO A 288 -1.54 3.88 27.63
C PRO A 288 -2.78 4.47 28.30
N VAL A 289 -2.61 5.42 29.22
CA VAL A 289 -3.74 6.09 29.90
C VAL A 289 -4.51 6.97 28.93
N ALA A 290 -3.81 7.73 28.08
CA ALA A 290 -4.45 8.53 27.04
C ALA A 290 -5.22 7.64 26.05
N PHE A 291 -4.62 6.51 25.66
CA PHE A 291 -5.25 5.51 24.81
C PHE A 291 -6.51 4.89 25.43
N ARG A 292 -6.43 4.40 26.68
CA ARG A 292 -7.60 3.83 27.39
C ARG A 292 -8.72 4.85 27.53
N THR A 293 -8.38 6.11 27.79
CA THR A 293 -9.35 7.21 27.88
C THR A 293 -10.05 7.45 26.54
N TYR A 294 -9.30 7.37 25.42
CA TYR A 294 -9.85 7.46 24.06
C TYR A 294 -10.78 6.29 23.73
N CYS A 295 -10.36 5.06 24.04
CA CYS A 295 -11.17 3.86 23.85
C CYS A 295 -12.47 3.88 24.68
N GLY A 296 -12.42 4.48 25.86
CA GLY A 296 -13.49 4.46 26.85
C GLY A 296 -13.47 3.21 27.70
N THR A 297 -14.15 3.26 28.85
CA THR A 297 -14.33 2.13 29.76
C THR A 297 -15.71 1.52 29.57
N PRO A 298 -15.86 0.18 29.66
CA PRO A 298 -17.17 -0.43 29.61
C PRO A 298 -18.09 0.12 30.70
N THR A 299 -19.24 0.67 30.29
CA THR A 299 -20.17 1.37 31.20
C THR A 299 -21.21 0.45 31.84
N MET A 300 -21.30 -0.81 31.40
CA MET A 300 -22.26 -1.82 31.87
C MET A 300 -21.75 -3.25 31.66
N SER A 301 -22.39 -4.24 32.29
CA SER A 301 -22.04 -5.66 32.09
C SER A 301 -22.32 -6.12 30.66
N LEU A 302 -21.77 -7.26 30.25
CA LEU A 302 -21.93 -7.78 28.89
C LEU A 302 -23.40 -8.14 28.64
N GLU A 303 -24.01 -8.80 29.63
CA GLU A 303 -25.38 -9.30 29.62
C GLU A 303 -26.41 -8.16 29.56
N GLN A 304 -26.05 -6.98 30.06
CA GLN A 304 -26.92 -5.79 30.07
C GLN A 304 -26.88 -5.02 28.74
N CYS A 305 -25.88 -5.26 27.88
CA CYS A 305 -25.73 -4.53 26.64
C CYS A 305 -26.57 -5.17 25.52
N PRO A 306 -27.53 -4.45 24.90
CA PRO A 306 -28.41 -5.02 23.87
C PRO A 306 -27.72 -5.33 22.54
N ILE A 307 -26.47 -4.89 22.37
CA ILE A 307 -25.62 -5.17 21.20
C ILE A 307 -24.63 -6.27 21.56
N CYS A 308 -23.74 -6.01 22.53
CA CYS A 308 -22.63 -6.90 22.84
C CYS A 308 -23.05 -8.26 23.42
N SER A 309 -24.19 -8.37 24.10
CA SER A 309 -24.70 -9.66 24.59
C SER A 309 -25.01 -10.67 23.49
N LYS A 310 -25.21 -10.19 22.25
CA LYS A 310 -25.56 -11.02 21.10
C LYS A 310 -24.39 -11.26 20.15
N LEU A 311 -23.28 -10.53 20.34
CA LEU A 311 -22.06 -10.73 19.59
C LEU A 311 -21.17 -11.71 20.35
N PRO A 312 -20.70 -12.80 19.73
CA PRO A 312 -19.76 -13.70 20.37
C PRO A 312 -18.44 -12.97 20.67
N ASP A 313 -17.61 -13.57 21.52
CA ASP A 313 -16.28 -13.05 21.82
C ASP A 313 -15.39 -13.07 20.59
N ARG A 314 -15.62 -14.03 19.69
CA ARG A 314 -15.02 -14.12 18.36
C ARG A 314 -16.05 -14.62 17.35
N SER A 315 -16.13 -13.96 16.20
CA SER A 315 -16.93 -14.38 15.05
C SER A 315 -16.03 -14.44 13.83
N ASP A 316 -16.02 -15.58 13.15
CA ASP A 316 -15.34 -15.78 11.89
C ASP A 316 -16.42 -16.11 10.84
N GLY A 317 -16.38 -15.51 9.66
CA GLY A 317 -17.39 -15.78 8.64
C GLY A 317 -17.11 -15.14 7.27
N ASP A 318 -17.96 -15.47 6.30
CA ASP A 318 -17.94 -14.83 4.98
C ASP A 318 -18.62 -13.45 5.09
N ALA A 319 -18.16 -12.46 4.31
CA ALA A 319 -18.68 -11.08 4.35
C ALA A 319 -20.22 -10.94 4.17
N GLY A 320 -20.94 -12.00 3.78
CA GLY A 320 -22.41 -12.05 3.69
C GLY A 320 -23.15 -12.63 4.92
N GLY A 321 -22.44 -13.03 5.98
CA GLY A 321 -22.99 -13.72 7.16
C GLY A 321 -22.82 -12.98 8.49
N GLU A 322 -22.59 -11.67 8.47
CA GLU A 322 -22.38 -10.86 9.67
C GLU A 322 -23.67 -10.80 10.54
N PRO A 323 -23.58 -10.95 11.89
CA PRO A 323 -24.73 -10.76 12.76
C PRO A 323 -25.32 -9.34 12.59
N PRO A 324 -26.64 -9.13 12.60
CA PRO A 324 -27.22 -7.79 12.43
C PRO A 324 -26.72 -6.75 13.45
N GLU A 325 -26.32 -7.20 14.63
CA GLU A 325 -25.72 -6.35 15.66
C GLU A 325 -24.34 -5.78 15.29
N TYR A 326 -23.65 -6.37 14.31
CA TYR A 326 -22.39 -5.87 13.76
C TYR A 326 -22.55 -4.49 13.14
N GLU A 327 -23.58 -4.30 12.30
CA GLU A 327 -23.88 -3.00 11.65
C GLU A 327 -24.16 -1.87 12.67
N ARG A 328 -24.44 -2.24 13.93
CA ARG A 328 -24.71 -1.29 15.02
C ARG A 328 -23.45 -0.87 15.77
N LEU A 329 -22.30 -1.49 15.50
CA LEU A 329 -21.02 -1.07 16.06
C LEU A 329 -20.51 0.15 15.31
N VAL A 330 -19.91 1.09 16.05
CA VAL A 330 -19.33 2.30 15.48
C VAL A 330 -17.86 2.04 15.16
N THR A 331 -17.47 2.19 13.89
CA THR A 331 -16.06 2.17 13.51
C THR A 331 -15.32 3.35 14.14
N LEU A 332 -14.39 3.06 15.05
CA LEU A 332 -13.48 4.07 15.60
C LEU A 332 -12.42 4.46 14.58
N VAL A 333 -11.89 3.47 13.88
CA VAL A 333 -10.82 3.54 12.86
C VAL A 333 -10.87 2.24 12.05
N ASP A 334 -10.39 2.24 10.81
CA ASP A 334 -10.35 1.13 9.83
C ASP A 334 -10.93 -0.24 10.28
N HIS A 335 -10.28 -0.92 11.23
CA HIS A 335 -10.63 -2.25 11.74
C HIS A 335 -11.04 -2.28 13.22
N VAL A 336 -11.13 -1.16 13.94
CA VAL A 336 -11.53 -1.16 15.35
C VAL A 336 -12.95 -0.64 15.47
N LEU A 337 -13.84 -1.48 15.96
CA LEU A 337 -15.24 -1.15 16.21
C LEU A 337 -15.49 -0.95 17.70
N ARG A 338 -16.42 -0.06 18.04
CA ARG A 338 -16.85 0.19 19.42
C ARG A 338 -18.35 0.11 19.52
N CYS A 339 -18.83 -0.61 20.53
CA CYS A 339 -20.24 -0.58 20.87
C CYS A 339 -20.65 0.82 21.36
N PRO A 340 -21.62 1.50 20.72
CA PRO A 340 -22.04 2.84 21.12
C PRO A 340 -22.76 2.85 22.49
N THR A 341 -23.27 1.70 22.94
CA THR A 341 -24.02 1.59 24.20
C THR A 341 -23.14 1.33 25.41
N CYS A 342 -22.18 0.40 25.28
CA CYS A 342 -21.36 -0.04 26.41
C CYS A 342 -19.86 0.20 26.24
N HIS A 343 -19.42 0.83 25.14
CA HIS A 343 -18.01 1.15 24.85
C HIS A 343 -17.05 -0.04 24.76
N ARG A 344 -17.52 -1.29 24.69
CA ARG A 344 -16.67 -2.44 24.39
C ARG A 344 -16.07 -2.33 22.98
N LEU A 345 -14.83 -2.78 22.84
CA LEU A 345 -14.08 -2.73 21.59
C LEU A 345 -14.10 -4.10 20.90
N TYR A 346 -14.02 -4.05 19.59
CA TYR A 346 -13.85 -5.21 18.73
C TYR A 346 -12.78 -4.89 17.69
N ASP A 347 -11.87 -5.83 17.46
CA ASP A 347 -10.94 -5.84 16.34
C ASP A 347 -11.59 -6.58 15.18
N TYR A 348 -11.61 -5.97 14.00
CA TYR A 348 -12.30 -6.41 12.79
C TYR A 348 -11.29 -6.51 11.65
N SER A 349 -10.78 -7.71 11.41
CA SER A 349 -9.89 -7.94 10.28
C SER A 349 -10.64 -8.59 9.12
N THR A 350 -10.51 -8.04 7.92
CA THR A 350 -10.86 -8.75 6.69
C THR A 350 -9.61 -9.41 6.13
N PHE A 351 -9.68 -10.71 5.88
CA PHE A 351 -8.61 -11.46 5.25
C PHE A 351 -9.00 -11.75 3.80
N SER A 352 -8.27 -11.12 2.87
CA SER A 352 -8.30 -11.47 1.44
C SER A 352 -7.29 -12.59 1.21
N GLY A 353 -7.66 -13.79 1.67
CA GLY A 353 -6.81 -14.98 1.62
C GLY A 353 -7.03 -15.82 0.38
N GLY A 354 -6.15 -15.67 -0.62
CA GLY A 354 -5.85 -16.73 -1.58
C GLY A 354 -6.61 -16.67 -2.90
N ASN A 355 -5.84 -16.62 -3.99
CA ASN A 355 -6.26 -16.94 -5.36
C ASN A 355 -6.67 -18.42 -5.47
N ASP A 356 -7.74 -18.86 -4.82
CA ASP A 356 -8.36 -20.12 -5.18
C ASP A 356 -9.22 -19.89 -6.43
N ILE A 357 -8.59 -20.08 -7.59
CA ILE A 357 -9.17 -20.02 -8.94
C ILE A 357 -10.43 -20.88 -9.13
N TYR A 358 -10.79 -21.71 -8.15
CA TYR A 358 -11.99 -22.55 -8.18
C TYR A 358 -13.14 -22.06 -7.28
N ARG A 359 -12.93 -21.11 -6.35
CA ARG A 359 -13.99 -20.64 -5.42
C ARG A 359 -14.30 -19.15 -5.44
N GLY A 360 -13.50 -18.34 -6.14
CA GLY A 360 -13.66 -16.89 -6.09
C GLY A 360 -13.14 -16.32 -4.77
N ASN A 361 -12.92 -15.01 -4.72
CA ASN A 361 -12.37 -14.33 -3.57
C ASN A 361 -13.35 -14.36 -2.38
N GLU A 362 -13.36 -15.45 -1.62
CA GLU A 362 -14.07 -15.53 -0.33
C GLU A 362 -13.36 -14.57 0.63
N THR A 363 -13.85 -13.33 0.69
CA THR A 363 -13.42 -12.37 1.69
C THR A 363 -13.99 -12.83 3.02
N THR A 364 -13.12 -13.37 3.86
CA THR A 364 -13.48 -13.76 5.22
C THR A 364 -13.26 -12.57 6.16
N TYR A 365 -14.11 -12.44 7.16
CA TYR A 365 -13.94 -11.48 8.23
C TYR A 365 -13.70 -12.20 9.55
N THR A 366 -13.00 -11.51 10.45
CA THR A 366 -12.79 -11.90 11.84
C THR A 366 -13.19 -10.72 12.70
N LEU A 367 -14.14 -10.92 13.61
CA LEU A 367 -14.55 -9.94 14.60
C LEU A 367 -14.24 -10.49 16.00
N GLU A 368 -13.25 -9.92 16.66
CA GLU A 368 -12.80 -10.37 17.97
C GLU A 368 -12.98 -9.26 19.02
N ARG A 369 -13.65 -9.57 20.12
CA ARG A 369 -13.81 -8.62 21.22
C ARG A 369 -12.47 -8.43 21.92
N CYS A 370 -11.98 -7.20 21.96
CA CYS A 370 -10.69 -6.88 22.54
C CYS A 370 -10.80 -5.90 23.72
N THR A 371 -9.74 -5.85 24.53
CA THR A 371 -9.56 -4.83 25.55
C THR A 371 -8.75 -3.67 24.99
N ALA A 372 -8.81 -2.49 25.62
CA ALA A 372 -7.94 -1.39 25.24
C ALA A 372 -6.45 -1.77 25.34
N ASP A 373 -6.06 -2.63 26.29
CA ASP A 373 -4.67 -3.08 26.39
C ASP A 373 -4.26 -4.01 25.25
N SER A 374 -5.13 -4.96 24.89
CA SER A 374 -4.92 -5.83 23.73
C SER A 374 -4.82 -5.02 22.44
N LEU A 375 -5.67 -4.00 22.28
CA LEU A 375 -5.62 -3.11 21.11
C LEU A 375 -4.39 -2.19 21.11
N PHE A 376 -3.92 -1.75 22.28
CA PHE A 376 -2.70 -0.95 22.41
C PHE A 376 -1.44 -1.73 21.98
N ASP A 377 -1.47 -3.04 22.20
CA ASP A 377 -0.44 -3.99 21.80
C ASP A 377 -0.67 -4.62 20.42
N SER A 378 -1.76 -4.27 19.71
CA SER A 378 -2.05 -4.76 18.36
C SER A 378 -1.25 -4.02 17.29
N MET A 379 -1.27 -4.53 16.05
CA MET A 379 -0.53 -3.94 14.93
C MET A 379 -0.91 -2.46 14.72
N TRP A 380 -2.18 -2.13 14.91
CA TRP A 380 -2.64 -0.74 14.88
C TRP A 380 -2.15 0.07 16.05
N GLY A 381 -2.25 -0.45 17.28
CA GLY A 381 -1.68 0.21 18.46
C GLY A 381 -0.20 0.54 18.26
N ALA A 382 0.58 -0.41 17.78
CA ALA A 382 1.98 -0.23 17.43
C ALA A 382 2.16 0.86 16.35
N GLN A 383 1.46 0.77 15.21
CA GLN A 383 1.56 1.74 14.12
C GLN A 383 1.28 3.19 14.57
N ARG A 384 0.39 3.40 15.55
CA ARG A 384 0.09 4.72 16.11
C ARG A 384 1.17 5.26 17.04
N ARG A 385 1.90 4.38 17.70
CA ARG A 385 2.98 4.72 18.63
C ARG A 385 4.30 4.98 17.89
N VAL A 386 4.44 4.54 16.65
CA VAL A 386 5.62 4.80 15.79
C VAL A 386 5.21 5.34 14.41
N PRO A 387 4.53 6.51 14.33
CA PRO A 387 3.93 7.00 13.09
C PRO A 387 4.95 7.25 11.96
N GLU A 388 6.22 7.46 12.30
CA GLU A 388 7.32 7.68 11.36
C GLU A 388 7.75 6.41 10.60
N ARG A 389 7.40 5.22 11.10
CA ARG A 389 7.80 3.92 10.53
C ARG A 389 6.57 3.08 10.18
N ARG A 390 6.60 2.45 9.01
CA ARG A 390 5.54 1.51 8.61
C ARG A 390 5.73 0.20 9.35
N VAL A 391 4.77 -0.14 10.20
CA VAL A 391 4.65 -1.46 10.83
C VAL A 391 4.10 -2.43 9.78
N ASP A 392 4.82 -3.52 9.59
CA ASP A 392 4.49 -4.58 8.62
C ASP A 392 4.04 -5.87 9.33
N GLY A 393 4.32 -5.99 10.62
CA GLY A 393 3.81 -7.06 11.45
C GLY A 393 4.19 -6.91 12.90
N LEU A 394 3.61 -7.76 13.74
CA LEU A 394 4.01 -7.96 15.12
C LEU A 394 4.53 -9.38 15.30
N CYS A 395 5.43 -9.57 16.27
CA CYS A 395 5.69 -10.91 16.75
C CYS A 395 4.43 -11.41 17.47
N PRO A 396 3.87 -12.58 17.10
CA PRO A 396 2.68 -13.12 17.76
C PRO A 396 2.98 -13.55 19.20
N ASP A 397 4.24 -13.87 19.50
CA ASP A 397 4.67 -14.29 20.82
C ASP A 397 5.17 -13.11 21.64
N ARG A 398 4.66 -13.01 22.88
CA ARG A 398 5.11 -12.02 23.86
C ARG A 398 6.31 -12.55 24.64
N PHE A 399 7.47 -12.67 23.98
CA PHE A 399 8.70 -13.10 24.63
C PHE A 399 9.08 -12.18 25.79
N PHE A 400 8.91 -10.87 25.57
CA PHE A 400 9.26 -9.78 26.46
C PHE A 400 7.99 -9.21 27.10
N PRO A 401 7.73 -9.41 28.40
CA PRO A 401 6.48 -9.01 29.05
C PRO A 401 6.15 -7.52 28.90
N GLY A 402 7.17 -6.66 29.01
CA GLY A 402 7.06 -5.20 28.95
C GLY A 402 7.12 -4.60 27.55
N HIS A 403 7.37 -5.40 26.50
CA HIS A 403 7.55 -4.90 25.14
C HIS A 403 6.71 -5.66 24.11
N VAL A 404 6.22 -4.92 23.13
CA VAL A 404 5.67 -5.50 21.90
C VAL A 404 6.78 -5.50 20.85
N LEU A 405 7.03 -6.66 20.25
CA LEU A 405 8.00 -6.78 19.17
C LEU A 405 7.33 -6.45 17.84
N VAL A 406 7.88 -5.46 17.16
CA VAL A 406 7.32 -4.86 15.95
C VAL A 406 8.29 -5.08 14.80
N ARG A 407 7.77 -5.58 13.68
CA ARG A 407 8.50 -5.67 12.41
C ARG A 407 8.12 -4.50 11.52
N PHE A 408 9.11 -3.86 10.92
CA PHE A 408 8.91 -2.74 10.00
C PHE A 408 9.03 -3.19 8.54
N ALA A 409 8.53 -2.36 7.62
CA ALA A 409 8.51 -2.67 6.19
C ALA A 409 9.91 -2.79 5.53
N ASP A 410 10.93 -2.21 6.14
CA ASP A 410 12.34 -2.40 5.78
C ASP A 410 12.93 -3.71 6.35
N LYS A 411 12.06 -4.59 6.89
CA LYS A 411 12.37 -5.82 7.62
C LYS A 411 13.12 -5.64 8.93
N ALA A 412 13.37 -4.41 9.38
CA ALA A 412 13.98 -4.17 10.69
C ALA A 412 13.01 -4.53 11.82
N TRP A 413 13.56 -4.92 12.96
CA TRP A 413 12.80 -5.20 14.17
C TRP A 413 12.95 -4.08 15.21
N GLY A 414 11.94 -3.93 16.05
CA GLY A 414 11.98 -3.06 17.21
C GLY A 414 11.18 -3.64 18.38
N ALA A 415 11.56 -3.26 19.59
CA ALA A 415 10.80 -3.53 20.81
C ALA A 415 10.19 -2.23 21.33
N LEU A 416 8.87 -2.20 21.41
CA LEU A 416 8.10 -1.01 21.77
C LEU A 416 7.54 -1.15 23.19
N ASP A 417 8.04 -0.33 24.11
CA ASP A 417 7.64 -0.37 25.52
C ASP A 417 6.33 0.39 25.76
N ALA A 418 5.67 0.15 26.90
CA ALA A 418 4.40 0.80 27.25
C ALA A 418 4.44 2.36 27.28
N ARG A 419 5.63 2.98 27.27
CA ARG A 419 5.81 4.45 27.22
C ARG A 419 6.06 4.95 25.79
N ASN A 420 5.86 4.09 24.79
CA ASN A 420 6.14 4.33 23.37
C ASN A 420 7.62 4.55 23.05
N LEU A 421 8.52 4.09 23.92
CA LEU A 421 9.94 4.09 23.60
C LEU A 421 10.23 2.91 22.68
N LEU A 422 10.66 3.23 21.46
CA LEU A 422 11.10 2.24 20.49
C LEU A 422 12.59 1.92 20.69
N HIS A 423 12.88 0.67 21.03
CA HIS A 423 14.22 0.11 20.98
C HIS A 423 14.41 -0.56 19.62
N VAL A 424 15.20 0.05 18.73
CA VAL A 424 15.55 -0.57 17.46
C VAL A 424 16.44 -1.78 17.74
N LEU A 425 16.10 -2.93 17.16
CA LEU A 425 16.82 -4.19 17.31
C LEU A 425 17.58 -4.45 16.01
N ASP A 426 18.75 -3.83 15.89
CA ASP A 426 19.62 -3.86 14.70
C ASP A 426 20.83 -4.79 14.87
N GLY A 427 20.88 -5.57 15.95
CA GLY A 427 21.92 -6.57 16.18
C GLY A 427 21.93 -7.12 17.60
N HIS A 428 22.90 -8.00 17.86
CA HIS A 428 23.05 -8.73 19.11
C HIS A 428 23.08 -7.82 20.36
N ASP A 429 23.85 -6.74 20.30
CA ASP A 429 24.00 -5.80 21.43
C ASP A 429 22.68 -5.11 21.81
N ALA A 430 21.81 -4.84 20.83
CA ALA A 430 20.51 -4.24 21.07
C ALA A 430 19.56 -5.24 21.75
N ILE A 431 19.61 -6.51 21.33
CA ILE A 431 18.84 -7.60 21.94
C ILE A 431 19.33 -7.87 23.37
N ALA A 432 20.64 -7.93 23.60
CA ALA A 432 21.21 -8.12 24.94
C ALA A 432 20.76 -7.02 25.91
N LYS A 433 20.79 -5.75 25.47
CA LYS A 433 20.27 -4.62 26.26
C LYS A 433 18.77 -4.72 26.53
N LEU A 434 17.99 -5.32 25.62
CA LEU A 434 16.58 -5.57 25.85
C LEU A 434 16.39 -6.68 26.90
N ILE A 435 17.12 -7.79 26.80
CA ILE A 435 17.09 -8.90 27.76
C ILE A 435 17.43 -8.42 29.17
N ASP A 436 18.44 -7.56 29.33
CA ASP A 436 18.82 -7.00 30.63
C ASP A 436 17.70 -6.15 31.26
N ARG A 437 16.87 -5.52 30.43
CA ARG A 437 15.77 -4.63 30.87
C ARG A 437 14.47 -5.39 31.11
N ASP A 438 14.19 -6.36 30.27
CA ASP A 438 12.96 -7.13 30.24
C ASP A 438 13.33 -8.58 29.91
N PRO A 439 13.66 -9.41 30.91
CA PRO A 439 14.10 -10.78 30.65
C PRO A 439 12.98 -11.60 30.00
N PRO A 440 13.27 -12.39 28.95
CA PRO A 440 12.24 -13.09 28.21
C PRO A 440 11.70 -14.30 29.00
N GLN A 441 10.39 -14.57 28.89
CA GLN A 441 9.72 -15.65 29.63
C GLN A 441 9.63 -16.94 28.80
N LEU A 442 10.76 -17.64 28.65
CA LEU A 442 10.90 -18.74 27.67
C LEU A 442 10.81 -20.15 28.29
N PHE A 443 10.98 -20.26 29.61
CA PHE A 443 11.46 -21.50 30.22
C PHE A 443 10.40 -22.59 30.46
N ALA A 444 9.13 -22.26 30.33
CA ALA A 444 8.05 -23.22 30.56
C ALA A 444 7.71 -24.06 29.31
N ASP A 445 7.94 -23.52 28.09
CA ASP A 445 7.41 -24.07 26.85
C ASP A 445 8.47 -24.13 25.74
N LEU A 446 8.82 -25.36 25.34
CA LEU A 446 9.76 -25.62 24.23
C LEU A 446 9.30 -24.98 22.91
N SER A 447 7.99 -24.89 22.69
CA SER A 447 7.41 -24.26 21.50
C SER A 447 7.68 -22.75 21.47
N ILE A 448 7.51 -22.07 22.61
CA ILE A 448 7.82 -20.64 22.75
C ILE A 448 9.32 -20.41 22.61
N ALA A 449 10.15 -21.23 23.27
CA ALA A 449 11.60 -21.14 23.16
C ALA A 449 12.09 -21.36 21.72
N THR A 450 11.48 -22.30 20.99
CA THR A 450 11.74 -22.51 19.55
C THR A 450 11.43 -21.24 18.75
N ARG A 451 10.25 -20.66 18.92
CA ARG A 451 9.86 -19.43 18.20
C ARG A 451 10.73 -18.23 18.56
N TYR A 452 11.19 -18.14 19.82
CA TYR A 452 12.14 -17.12 20.25
C TYR A 452 13.49 -17.23 19.55
N ALA A 453 14.04 -18.44 19.48
CA ALA A 453 15.28 -18.72 18.76
C ALA A 453 15.15 -18.40 17.26
N ILE A 454 14.02 -18.76 16.64
CA ILE A 454 13.73 -18.41 15.25
C ILE A 454 13.73 -16.88 15.07
N TRP A 455 13.08 -16.16 16.00
CA TRP A 455 12.97 -14.71 15.94
C TRP A 455 14.33 -14.00 16.11
N ILE A 456 15.15 -14.37 17.12
CA ILE A 456 16.48 -13.75 17.32
C ILE A 456 17.32 -13.82 16.05
N ASP A 457 17.32 -14.98 15.41
CA ASP A 457 18.12 -15.20 14.22
C ASP A 457 17.61 -14.37 13.02
N GLN A 458 16.29 -14.19 12.87
CA GLN A 458 15.72 -13.27 11.87
C GLN A 458 16.14 -11.82 12.12
N VAL A 459 16.35 -11.42 13.38
CA VAL A 459 16.83 -10.08 13.74
C VAL A 459 18.32 -9.94 13.40
N GLU A 460 19.14 -10.92 13.76
CA GLU A 460 20.59 -10.87 13.55
C GLU A 460 21.00 -11.13 12.09
N ARG A 461 20.21 -11.90 11.34
CA ARG A 461 20.50 -12.33 9.96
C ARG A 461 19.23 -12.30 9.10
N PRO A 462 18.71 -11.11 8.77
CA PRO A 462 17.45 -10.97 8.02
C PRO A 462 17.50 -11.50 6.58
N ASP A 463 18.69 -11.78 6.05
CA ASP A 463 18.91 -12.30 4.69
C ASP A 463 19.04 -13.84 4.63
N ASP A 464 19.01 -14.54 5.78
CA ASP A 464 19.09 -16.00 5.84
C ASP A 464 17.69 -16.61 5.63
N ASP A 465 17.53 -17.43 4.58
CA ASP A 465 16.25 -18.08 4.25
C ASP A 465 16.11 -19.42 4.98
N ARG A 466 14.96 -19.62 5.65
CA ARG A 466 14.66 -20.86 6.40
C ARG A 466 13.78 -21.80 5.56
N PRO A 467 14.29 -22.94 5.07
CA PRO A 467 13.46 -23.92 4.39
C PRO A 467 12.52 -24.63 5.38
N ALA A 468 11.23 -24.70 5.05
CA ALA A 468 10.25 -25.49 5.81
C ALA A 468 10.34 -26.99 5.47
N HIS A 469 10.78 -27.31 4.26
CA HIS A 469 10.98 -28.66 3.75
C HIS A 469 12.14 -28.65 2.76
N PHE A 470 12.78 -29.80 2.61
CA PHE A 470 13.74 -30.07 1.55
C PHE A 470 13.12 -31.04 0.56
N ASN A 471 12.83 -30.56 -0.65
CA ASN A 471 12.42 -31.39 -1.76
C ASN A 471 13.60 -31.50 -2.73
N THR A 472 13.96 -32.72 -3.13
CA THR A 472 14.88 -32.90 -4.25
C THR A 472 14.13 -32.52 -5.52
N CYS A 473 14.26 -31.26 -5.96
CA CYS A 473 13.60 -30.80 -7.18
C CYS A 473 13.75 -31.79 -8.33
N VAL A 474 12.64 -31.91 -9.06
CA VAL A 474 12.32 -32.66 -10.28
C VAL A 474 13.28 -32.30 -11.44
N ARG A 475 14.59 -32.47 -11.26
CA ARG A 475 15.56 -32.53 -12.34
C ARG A 475 15.81 -34.00 -12.64
N LEU A 476 15.64 -34.36 -13.91
CA LEU A 476 15.78 -35.74 -14.40
C LEU A 476 17.18 -36.35 -14.19
N SER A 477 18.20 -35.60 -13.75
CA SER A 477 19.51 -36.14 -13.35
C SER A 477 20.28 -35.16 -12.44
N LEU A 478 20.58 -35.56 -11.21
CA LEU A 478 21.62 -34.92 -10.38
C LEU A 478 23.01 -35.34 -10.89
N THR A 479 24.01 -34.48 -10.76
CA THR A 479 25.41 -34.92 -10.90
C THR A 479 25.78 -35.86 -9.73
N PRO A 480 26.81 -36.71 -9.86
CA PRO A 480 27.26 -37.59 -8.78
C PRO A 480 27.58 -36.82 -7.48
N ASP A 481 28.22 -35.66 -7.60
CA ASP A 481 28.60 -34.81 -6.46
C ASP A 481 27.35 -34.22 -5.78
N GLU A 482 26.40 -33.69 -6.56
CA GLU A 482 25.12 -33.21 -6.02
C GLU A 482 24.31 -34.33 -5.35
N GLY A 483 24.31 -35.53 -5.94
CA GLY A 483 23.67 -36.71 -5.36
C GLY A 483 24.29 -37.13 -4.03
N GLN A 484 25.62 -37.10 -3.91
CA GLN A 484 26.32 -37.39 -2.66
C GLN A 484 25.98 -36.36 -1.58
N GLN A 485 25.97 -35.07 -1.91
CA GLN A 485 25.63 -34.01 -0.94
C GLN A 485 24.19 -34.09 -0.45
N VAL A 486 23.24 -34.48 -1.31
CA VAL A 486 21.85 -34.74 -0.92
C VAL A 486 21.79 -35.89 0.10
N GLU A 487 22.55 -36.96 -0.10
CA GLU A 487 22.58 -38.09 0.84
C GLU A 487 23.31 -37.74 2.15
N GLU A 488 24.37 -36.93 2.11
CA GLU A 488 25.04 -36.40 3.30
C GLU A 488 24.11 -35.50 4.12
N ALA A 489 23.35 -34.61 3.47
CA ALA A 489 22.33 -33.78 4.12
C ALA A 489 21.20 -34.64 4.73
N LYS A 490 20.76 -35.70 4.04
CA LYS A 490 19.80 -36.68 4.58
C LYS A 490 20.33 -37.39 5.82
N ALA A 491 21.59 -37.83 5.80
CA ALA A 491 22.21 -38.52 6.91
C ALA A 491 22.40 -37.59 8.13
N ALA A 492 22.78 -36.34 7.88
CA ALA A 492 23.08 -35.36 8.93
C ALA A 492 21.82 -34.81 9.63
N THR A 493 20.67 -34.73 8.96
CA THR A 493 19.44 -34.18 9.55
C THR A 493 18.82 -35.12 10.58
N GLY A 494 18.86 -36.43 10.37
CA GLY A 494 18.26 -37.41 11.27
C GLY A 494 16.73 -37.28 11.44
N LEU A 495 16.07 -36.50 10.59
CA LEU A 495 14.65 -36.17 10.68
C LEU A 495 13.78 -37.23 9.97
N PRO A 496 12.56 -37.51 10.47
CA PRO A 496 11.69 -38.53 9.91
C PRO A 496 11.28 -38.19 8.47
N ARG A 497 11.27 -39.22 7.60
CA ARG A 497 10.82 -39.09 6.21
C ARG A 497 9.30 -38.92 6.16
N VAL A 498 8.81 -37.92 5.42
CA VAL A 498 7.40 -37.79 5.06
C VAL A 498 7.31 -37.91 3.53
N GLY A 499 7.24 -39.14 3.02
CA GLY A 499 7.40 -39.40 1.58
C GLY A 499 8.85 -39.21 1.13
N ASP A 500 9.07 -38.44 0.05
CA ASP A 500 10.39 -38.07 -0.47
C ASP A 500 10.94 -36.76 0.15
N ASP A 501 10.16 -36.10 1.01
CA ASP A 501 10.54 -34.84 1.66
C ASP A 501 11.24 -35.08 3.01
N ILE A 502 12.26 -34.26 3.28
CA ILE A 502 12.85 -34.13 4.61
C ILE A 502 12.21 -32.92 5.26
N ASP A 503 11.53 -33.15 6.39
CA ASP A 503 11.02 -32.08 7.23
C ASP A 503 12.18 -31.33 7.86
N LEU A 504 12.39 -30.06 7.50
CA LEU A 504 13.44 -29.20 8.04
C LEU A 504 12.90 -28.21 9.07
N ARG A 505 11.70 -28.45 9.61
CA ARG A 505 11.17 -27.61 10.69
C ARG A 505 12.11 -27.63 11.89
N PRO A 506 12.28 -26.49 12.57
CA PRO A 506 13.11 -26.42 13.76
C PRO A 506 12.66 -27.41 14.83
N THR A 507 13.62 -28.09 15.45
CA THR A 507 13.39 -28.98 16.60
C THR A 507 14.01 -28.37 17.84
N ALA A 508 13.39 -28.60 19.00
CA ALA A 508 13.90 -28.13 20.27
C ALA A 508 13.88 -29.23 21.32
N ASP A 509 15.00 -29.33 22.03
CA ASP A 509 15.21 -30.28 23.11
C ASP A 509 15.70 -29.55 24.36
N ARG A 510 15.48 -30.13 25.54
CA ARG A 510 16.10 -29.64 26.78
C ARG A 510 17.48 -30.25 26.94
N ASP A 511 18.45 -29.40 27.29
CA ASP A 511 19.77 -29.80 27.75
C ASP A 511 20.02 -29.17 29.13
N GLY A 512 19.71 -29.93 30.18
CA GLY A 512 19.63 -29.40 31.54
C GLY A 512 18.60 -28.28 31.66
N ASP A 513 19.06 -27.11 32.12
CA ASP A 513 18.25 -25.89 32.24
C ASP A 513 18.20 -25.05 30.95
N CYS A 514 18.96 -25.44 29.93
CA CYS A 514 18.98 -24.77 28.64
C CYS A 514 17.99 -25.41 27.66
N VAL A 515 17.56 -24.63 26.68
CA VAL A 515 16.83 -25.14 25.51
C VAL A 515 17.75 -25.08 24.30
N VAL A 516 17.91 -26.21 23.61
CA VAL A 516 18.71 -26.30 22.40
C VAL A 516 17.75 -26.41 21.22
N VAL A 517 17.78 -25.41 20.35
CA VAL A 517 16.97 -25.36 19.13
C VAL A 517 17.86 -25.63 17.93
N LYS A 518 17.57 -26.68 17.18
CA LYS A 518 18.22 -26.99 15.91
C LYS A 518 17.34 -26.49 14.78
N SER A 519 17.91 -25.70 13.90
CA SER A 519 17.22 -25.18 12.72
C SER A 519 18.10 -25.25 11.50
N TRP A 520 17.48 -25.22 10.33
CA TRP A 520 18.17 -25.37 9.06
C TRP A 520 18.05 -24.08 8.28
N VAL A 521 19.17 -23.61 7.74
CA VAL A 521 19.26 -22.30 7.08
C VAL A 521 19.95 -22.45 5.74
N MET A 522 19.41 -21.76 4.74
CA MET A 522 19.99 -21.64 3.41
C MET A 522 20.66 -20.29 3.28
N SER A 523 21.98 -20.31 3.05
CA SER A 523 22.75 -19.07 2.89
C SER A 523 23.88 -19.26 1.88
N LYS A 524 23.88 -18.44 0.82
CA LYS A 524 24.89 -18.49 -0.27
C LYS A 524 25.08 -19.90 -0.86
N LYS A 525 23.97 -20.59 -1.17
CA LYS A 525 23.94 -21.99 -1.68
C LYS A 525 24.49 -23.05 -0.71
N ARG A 526 24.56 -22.75 0.58
CA ARG A 526 24.96 -23.72 1.62
C ARG A 526 23.77 -24.04 2.50
N LEU A 527 23.64 -25.32 2.86
CA LEU A 527 22.73 -25.76 3.91
C LEU A 527 23.51 -25.81 5.22
N ILE A 528 23.06 -25.03 6.19
CA ILE A 528 23.68 -24.88 7.49
C ILE A 528 22.72 -25.44 8.54
N CYS A 529 23.22 -26.31 9.41
CA CYS A 529 22.55 -26.65 10.65
C CYS A 529 22.98 -25.61 11.69
N ARG A 530 22.02 -24.81 12.13
CA ARG A 530 22.20 -23.79 13.16
C ARG A 530 21.67 -24.33 14.48
N VAL A 531 22.54 -24.39 15.48
CA VAL A 531 22.21 -24.78 16.85
C VAL A 531 22.17 -23.52 17.70
N LEU A 532 21.01 -23.27 18.30
CA LEU A 532 20.77 -22.13 19.18
C LEU A 532 20.57 -22.65 20.60
N THR A 533 21.48 -22.31 21.51
CA THR A 533 21.37 -22.69 22.94
C THR A 533 20.87 -21.49 23.72
N ILE A 534 19.61 -21.57 24.16
CA ILE A 534 18.94 -20.57 24.98
C ILE A 534 19.21 -20.87 26.45
N GLN A 535 19.91 -19.96 27.12
CA GLN A 535 20.24 -20.03 28.53
C GLN A 535 19.05 -19.60 29.42
N PRO A 536 19.01 -19.98 30.71
CA PRO A 536 18.03 -19.51 31.71
C PRO A 536 17.89 -17.98 31.83
N SER A 537 18.90 -17.23 31.40
CA SER A 537 18.88 -15.76 31.36
C SER A 537 18.18 -15.19 30.12
N GLY A 538 17.83 -16.03 29.16
CA GLY A 538 17.34 -15.62 27.83
C GLY A 538 18.45 -15.38 26.80
N HIS A 539 19.72 -15.41 27.22
CA HIS A 539 20.85 -15.28 26.30
C HIS A 539 20.92 -16.47 25.34
N VAL A 540 21.26 -16.20 24.08
CA VAL A 540 21.36 -17.23 23.04
C VAL A 540 22.79 -17.35 22.56
N ILE A 541 23.30 -18.57 22.58
CA ILE A 541 24.57 -18.95 21.95
C ILE A 541 24.25 -19.56 20.59
N VAL A 542 24.95 -19.11 19.54
CA VAL A 542 24.71 -19.55 18.15
C VAL A 542 25.92 -20.32 17.64
N GLU A 543 25.69 -21.55 17.19
CA GLU A 543 26.69 -22.40 16.56
C GLU A 543 26.22 -22.81 15.16
N ASP A 544 27.05 -22.58 14.14
CA ASP A 544 26.75 -22.92 12.76
C ASP A 544 27.63 -24.09 12.29
N ALA A 545 27.00 -25.15 11.79
CA ALA A 545 27.68 -26.24 11.10
C ALA A 545 27.25 -26.27 9.64
N VAL A 546 28.19 -26.10 8.71
CA VAL A 546 27.92 -26.30 7.28
C VAL A 546 27.75 -27.79 7.03
N ILE A 547 26.57 -28.17 6.56
CA ILE A 547 26.22 -29.57 6.31
C ILE A 547 26.45 -29.93 4.84
N ALA A 548 26.16 -28.99 3.94
CA ALA A 548 26.42 -29.17 2.51
C ALA A 548 26.63 -27.82 1.80
N GLU A 549 27.39 -27.84 0.70
CA GLU A 549 27.73 -26.66 -0.10
C GLU A 549 27.41 -26.86 -1.57
N ASN A 550 26.75 -25.89 -2.22
CA ASN A 550 26.31 -25.97 -3.63
C ASN A 550 25.16 -26.95 -3.87
N LEU A 551 24.29 -27.16 -2.88
CA LEU A 551 23.07 -27.91 -3.09
C LEU A 551 22.22 -27.26 -4.21
N PRO A 552 21.70 -28.04 -5.17
CA PRO A 552 20.88 -27.55 -6.27
C PRO A 552 19.45 -27.28 -5.78
N LEU A 553 19.31 -26.27 -4.93
CA LEU A 553 18.04 -25.86 -4.34
C LEU A 553 17.45 -24.71 -5.13
N TYR A 554 16.23 -24.89 -5.62
CA TYR A 554 15.40 -23.90 -6.29
C TYR A 554 14.11 -23.72 -5.52
#